data_AF-A0A7G8X524-F1
#
_entry.id   AF-A0A7G8X524-F1
#
_cell.length_a   1.000
_cell.length_b   1.000
_cell.length_c   1.000
_cell.angle_alpha   90.00
_cell.angle_beta   90.00
_cell.angle_gamma   90.00
#
_symmetry.space_group_name_H-M   'P 1'
#
loop_
_entity.id
_entity.type
_entity.pdbx_description
1 polymer ?
#
loop_
_entity_poly.entity_id
_entity_poly.type
_entity_poly.pdbx_seq_one_letter_code
_entity_poly.pdbx_strand_id
1 'polypeptide(L)'
;MNAVMTQAIASDPIQRYDASRRRNAESAYNRNVQYNGQNQKTVENLEALLIGKKEPEIDQSKRPEPRQLGAGQMKQIALPIGTTLEETIASWKDVRAEAISEPEPTTADYNLAATASAKIMRTEAQIILHNRAQSEIDITSAREEADTAKMASKELPSDLEREILITQRRYEKAISSYSFQVLMKQKGFEIDRPSFYKIA
;
A
#
# COMPACT_ATOMS: atom_id res chain seq x y z
N MET A 1 -59.21 30.82 -18.23
CA MET A 1 -58.02 30.58 -17.38
C MET A 1 -58.08 29.14 -16.89
N ASN A 2 -57.24 28.24 -17.41
CA ASN A 2 -57.07 26.90 -16.85
C ASN A 2 -55.56 26.63 -16.80
N ALA A 3 -55.00 26.64 -15.59
CA ALA A 3 -53.62 26.30 -15.31
C ALA A 3 -53.63 25.09 -14.39
N VAL A 4 -53.33 23.88 -14.89
CA VAL A 4 -53.08 22.71 -14.04
C VAL A 4 -52.09 21.76 -14.73
N MET A 5 -51.01 21.48 -14.00
CA MET A 5 -50.11 20.32 -14.05
C MET A 5 -49.06 20.19 -15.16
N THR A 6 -47.94 20.87 -14.94
CA THR A 6 -46.60 20.45 -15.41
C THR A 6 -45.67 20.25 -14.20
N GLN A 7 -45.78 19.13 -13.49
CA GLN A 7 -44.81 18.72 -12.47
C GLN A 7 -44.70 17.20 -12.39
N ALA A 8 -43.93 16.59 -13.30
CA ALA A 8 -43.59 15.15 -13.22
C ALA A 8 -42.27 14.78 -13.93
N ILE A 9 -41.23 15.64 -13.90
CA ILE A 9 -39.94 15.33 -14.56
C ILE A 9 -38.72 15.53 -13.63
N ALA A 10 -38.88 16.09 -12.42
CA ALA A 10 -37.74 16.47 -11.58
C ALA A 10 -37.11 15.33 -10.73
N SER A 11 -37.69 14.12 -10.70
CA SER A 11 -37.19 13.01 -9.87
C SER A 11 -36.17 12.10 -10.57
N ASP A 12 -36.11 12.15 -11.89
CA ASP A 12 -35.40 11.15 -12.71
C ASP A 12 -33.85 11.23 -12.61
N PRO A 13 -33.19 12.41 -12.57
CA PRO A 13 -31.73 12.45 -12.48
C PRO A 13 -31.19 12.08 -11.09
N ILE A 14 -31.92 12.42 -10.02
CA ILE A 14 -31.52 12.13 -8.64
C ILE A 14 -31.64 10.63 -8.36
N GLN A 15 -32.72 10.00 -8.81
CA GLN A 15 -32.91 8.55 -8.66
C GLN A 15 -31.88 7.74 -9.47
N ARG A 16 -31.51 8.20 -10.68
CA ARG A 16 -30.46 7.56 -11.48
C ARG A 16 -29.07 7.73 -10.86
N TYR A 17 -28.80 8.87 -10.23
CA TYR A 17 -27.55 9.11 -9.51
C TYR A 17 -27.43 8.19 -8.28
N ASP A 18 -28.49 8.08 -7.47
CA ASP A 18 -28.50 7.21 -6.30
C ASP A 18 -28.41 5.73 -6.67
N ALA A 19 -29.08 5.30 -7.74
CA ALA A 19 -28.96 3.94 -8.26
C ALA A 19 -27.53 3.62 -8.72
N SER A 20 -26.87 4.56 -9.41
CA SER A 20 -25.48 4.40 -9.85
C SER A 20 -24.51 4.37 -8.68
N ARG A 21 -24.73 5.20 -7.65
CA ARG A 21 -23.93 5.22 -6.43
C ARG A 21 -24.05 3.92 -5.65
N ARG A 22 -25.26 3.37 -5.49
CA ARG A 22 -25.50 2.07 -4.84
C ARG A 22 -24.82 0.93 -5.59
N ARG A 23 -24.99 0.88 -6.92
CA ARG A 23 -24.37 -0.15 -7.76
C ARG A 23 -22.84 -0.10 -7.71
N ASN A 24 -22.25 1.10 -7.67
CA ASN A 24 -20.81 1.27 -7.51
C ASN A 24 -20.33 0.79 -6.13
N ALA A 25 -21.04 1.14 -5.06
CA ALA A 25 -20.72 0.70 -3.70
C ALA A 25 -20.82 -0.82 -3.54
N GLU A 26 -21.87 -1.44 -4.09
CA GLU A 26 -22.02 -2.90 -4.11
C GLU A 26 -20.90 -3.57 -4.93
N SER A 27 -20.53 -3.00 -6.08
CA SER A 27 -19.41 -3.54 -6.88
C SER A 27 -18.07 -3.44 -6.16
N ALA A 28 -17.87 -2.39 -5.36
CA ALA A 28 -16.67 -2.19 -4.57
C ALA A 28 -16.63 -3.15 -3.37
N TYR A 29 -17.78 -3.33 -2.70
CA TYR A 29 -17.92 -4.29 -1.61
C TYR A 29 -17.68 -5.72 -2.10
N ASN A 30 -18.30 -6.12 -3.22
CA ASN A 30 -18.10 -7.45 -3.80
C ASN A 30 -16.64 -7.70 -4.21
N ARG A 31 -15.95 -6.70 -4.77
CA ARG A 31 -14.51 -6.80 -5.06
C ARG A 31 -13.68 -6.97 -3.79
N ASN A 32 -14.00 -6.24 -2.73
CA ASN A 32 -13.30 -6.32 -1.45
C ASN A 32 -13.55 -7.67 -0.76
N VAL A 33 -14.78 -8.19 -0.82
CA VAL A 33 -15.14 -9.51 -0.31
C VAL A 33 -14.44 -10.63 -1.09
N GLN A 34 -14.35 -10.53 -2.42
CA GLN A 34 -13.60 -11.51 -3.22
C GLN A 34 -12.10 -11.45 -2.91
N TYR A 35 -11.53 -10.25 -2.80
CA TYR A 35 -10.10 -10.08 -2.53
C TYR A 35 -9.73 -10.53 -1.11
N ASN A 36 -10.50 -10.14 -0.10
CA ASN A 36 -10.23 -10.52 1.28
C ASN A 36 -10.63 -11.97 1.56
N GLY A 37 -11.74 -12.45 1.00
CA GLY A 37 -12.17 -13.84 1.18
C GLY A 37 -11.20 -14.86 0.58
N GLN A 38 -10.46 -14.49 -0.48
CA GLN A 38 -9.41 -15.35 -1.06
C GLN A 38 -8.06 -15.21 -0.36
N ASN A 39 -7.76 -14.04 0.23
CA ASN A 39 -6.47 -13.74 0.86
C ASN A 39 -6.47 -13.82 2.39
N GLN A 40 -7.62 -14.14 3.02
CA GLN A 40 -7.69 -14.41 4.45
C GLN A 40 -7.06 -15.78 4.73
N LYS A 41 -5.77 -15.77 5.04
CA LYS A 41 -5.07 -16.92 5.61
C LYS A 41 -5.66 -17.18 7.00
N THR A 42 -6.22 -18.37 7.22
CA THR A 42 -6.68 -18.81 8.55
C THR A 42 -5.51 -18.86 9.53
N VAL A 43 -5.79 -18.78 10.83
CA VAL A 43 -4.75 -18.84 11.88
C VAL A 43 -3.90 -20.12 11.74
N GLU A 44 -4.54 -21.25 11.44
CA GLU A 44 -3.88 -22.53 11.17
C GLU A 44 -2.89 -22.47 9.99
N ASN A 45 -3.22 -21.71 8.93
CA ASN A 45 -2.31 -21.54 7.79
C ASN A 45 -1.09 -20.69 8.14
N LEU A 46 -1.24 -19.71 9.03
CA LEU A 46 -0.13 -18.89 9.51
C LEU A 46 0.77 -19.69 10.46
N GLU A 47 0.19 -20.50 11.34
CA GLU A 47 0.92 -21.41 12.23
C GLU A 47 1.72 -22.45 11.43
N ALA A 48 1.15 -22.99 10.34
CA ALA A 48 1.87 -23.90 9.45
C ALA A 48 3.09 -23.27 8.77
N LEU A 49 3.01 -21.98 8.41
CA LEU A 49 4.12 -21.22 7.82
C LEU A 49 5.23 -20.94 8.83
N LEU A 50 4.86 -20.66 10.08
CA LEU A 50 5.80 -20.49 11.19
C LEU A 50 6.57 -21.79 11.53
N ILE A 51 5.94 -22.94 11.31
CA ILE A 51 6.55 -24.28 11.51
C ILE A 51 7.38 -24.72 10.27
N GLY A 52 7.42 -23.92 9.20
CA GLY A 52 8.24 -24.16 8.00
C GLY A 52 7.62 -25.12 6.99
N LYS A 53 6.31 -25.39 7.06
CA LYS A 53 5.59 -26.09 5.98
C LYS A 53 5.37 -25.11 4.83
N LYS A 54 5.72 -25.49 3.60
CA LYS A 54 5.58 -24.66 2.39
C LYS A 54 4.13 -24.15 2.25
N GLU A 55 3.99 -22.91 1.77
CA GLU A 55 2.71 -22.31 1.39
C GLU A 55 1.89 -23.31 0.54
N PRO A 56 0.58 -23.46 0.78
CA PRO A 56 -0.26 -24.17 -0.17
C PRO A 56 -0.14 -23.44 -1.50
N GLU A 57 0.23 -24.19 -2.55
CA GLU A 57 0.31 -23.67 -3.91
C GLU A 57 -1.01 -22.99 -4.23
N ILE A 58 -0.96 -21.66 -4.38
CA ILE A 58 -2.07 -20.92 -4.98
C ILE A 58 -2.23 -21.53 -6.35
N ASP A 59 -3.33 -22.24 -6.55
CA ASP A 59 -3.65 -22.96 -7.76
C ASP A 59 -3.69 -21.95 -8.93
N GLN A 60 -2.53 -21.78 -9.60
CA GLN A 60 -2.36 -20.85 -10.74
C GLN A 60 -3.16 -21.33 -11.97
N SER A 61 -3.85 -22.47 -11.87
CA SER A 61 -4.67 -23.09 -12.91
C SER A 61 -5.93 -22.29 -13.26
N LYS A 62 -6.30 -21.24 -12.49
CA LYS A 62 -7.33 -20.28 -12.87
C LYS A 62 -6.74 -18.97 -13.41
N ARG A 63 -5.77 -19.06 -14.33
CA ARG A 63 -5.64 -17.99 -15.34
C ARG A 63 -6.92 -18.01 -16.18
N PRO A 64 -7.63 -16.88 -16.37
CA PRO A 64 -8.72 -16.86 -17.34
C PRO A 64 -8.11 -17.24 -18.69
N GLU A 65 -8.69 -18.26 -19.34
CA GLU A 65 -8.28 -18.66 -20.69
C GLU A 65 -8.19 -17.43 -21.60
N PRO A 66 -7.17 -17.37 -22.49
CA PRO A 66 -7.06 -16.29 -23.44
C PRO A 66 -8.30 -16.34 -24.35
N ARG A 67 -9.26 -15.44 -24.10
CA ARG A 67 -10.33 -15.17 -25.04
C ARG A 67 -9.69 -14.86 -26.39
N GLN A 68 -9.89 -15.74 -27.36
CA GLN A 68 -9.62 -15.44 -28.76
C GLN A 68 -10.52 -14.26 -29.13
N LEU A 69 -9.92 -13.09 -29.28
CA LEU A 69 -10.61 -11.87 -29.68
C LEU A 69 -10.29 -11.60 -31.16
N GLY A 70 -11.35 -11.41 -31.95
CA GLY A 70 -11.31 -11.18 -33.39
C GLY A 70 -10.68 -9.83 -33.79
N ALA A 71 -10.42 -9.74 -35.10
CA ALA A 71 -9.71 -8.68 -35.85
C ALA A 71 -9.75 -7.27 -35.22
N GLY A 72 -8.58 -6.81 -34.80
CA GLY A 72 -8.33 -5.53 -34.10
C GLY A 72 -7.26 -5.65 -33.01
N GLN A 73 -6.32 -6.58 -33.20
CA GLN A 73 -5.47 -7.15 -32.15
C GLN A 73 -4.61 -6.08 -31.45
N MET A 74 -4.90 -5.80 -30.18
CA MET A 74 -3.88 -5.34 -29.26
C MET A 74 -2.82 -6.44 -29.17
N LYS A 75 -1.62 -6.18 -29.71
CA LYS A 75 -0.46 -7.03 -29.46
C LYS A 75 -0.35 -7.21 -27.95
N GLN A 76 -0.59 -8.42 -27.45
CA GLN A 76 -0.15 -8.80 -26.11
C GLN A 76 1.38 -8.81 -26.15
N ILE A 77 1.98 -7.64 -25.99
CA ILE A 77 3.42 -7.53 -25.80
C ILE A 77 3.69 -8.10 -24.43
N ALA A 78 4.41 -9.22 -24.39
CA ALA A 78 4.95 -9.77 -23.16
C ALA A 78 5.72 -8.64 -22.46
N LEU A 79 5.20 -8.22 -21.30
CA LEU A 79 5.69 -7.07 -20.56
C LEU A 79 7.16 -7.34 -20.19
N PRO A 80 8.13 -6.52 -20.62
CA PRO A 80 9.52 -6.72 -20.24
C PRO A 80 9.65 -6.35 -18.77
N ILE A 81 9.77 -7.37 -17.92
CA ILE A 81 10.12 -7.20 -16.51
C ILE A 81 11.63 -7.38 -16.45
N GLY A 82 12.36 -6.28 -16.26
CA GLY A 82 13.80 -6.32 -16.03
C GLY A 82 14.11 -6.95 -14.67
N THR A 83 15.35 -7.41 -14.48
CA THR A 83 15.76 -7.97 -13.18
C THR A 83 15.92 -6.88 -12.11
N THR A 84 16.16 -5.64 -12.55
CA THR A 84 16.20 -4.44 -11.71
C THR A 84 15.14 -3.41 -12.12
N LEU A 85 14.82 -2.47 -11.22
CA LEU A 85 13.87 -1.39 -11.50
C LEU A 85 14.38 -0.47 -12.64
N GLU A 86 15.69 -0.30 -12.75
CA GLU A 86 16.36 0.52 -13.76
C GLU A 86 16.31 -0.13 -15.15
N GLU A 87 16.59 -1.44 -15.23
CA GLU A 87 16.40 -2.22 -16.45
C GLU A 87 14.94 -2.21 -16.90
N THR A 88 14.01 -2.30 -15.95
CA THR A 88 12.58 -2.23 -16.24
C THR A 88 12.22 -0.88 -16.87
N ILE A 89 12.76 0.24 -16.36
CA ILE A 89 12.57 1.57 -16.97
C ILE A 89 13.16 1.61 -18.39
N ALA A 90 14.36 1.07 -18.59
CA ALA A 90 15.01 1.04 -19.90
C ALA A 90 14.15 0.28 -20.92
N SER A 91 13.68 -0.92 -20.56
CA SER A 91 12.80 -1.71 -21.44
C SER A 91 11.49 -1.00 -21.76
N TRP A 92 10.88 -0.30 -20.79
CA TRP A 92 9.66 0.46 -21.05
C TRP A 92 9.91 1.73 -21.88
N LYS A 93 11.10 2.34 -21.79
CA LYS A 93 11.49 3.46 -22.66
C LYS A 93 11.64 2.99 -24.11
N ASP A 94 12.19 1.79 -24.31
CA ASP A 94 12.32 1.18 -25.65
C ASP A 94 10.95 0.86 -26.24
N VAL A 95 10.05 0.23 -25.48
CA VAL A 95 8.65 -0.05 -25.91
C VAL A 95 7.91 1.24 -26.28
N ARG A 96 8.10 2.31 -25.51
CA ARG A 96 7.50 3.62 -25.82
C ARG A 96 8.09 4.23 -27.10
N ALA A 97 9.40 4.13 -27.29
CA ALA A 97 10.07 4.66 -28.46
C ALA A 97 9.66 3.90 -29.73
N GLU A 98 9.58 2.56 -29.65
CA GLU A 98 9.13 1.70 -30.75
C GLU A 98 7.68 2.01 -31.13
N ALA A 99 6.78 2.15 -30.16
CA ALA A 99 5.36 2.46 -30.41
C ALA A 99 5.12 3.83 -31.08
N ILE A 100 6.03 4.80 -30.90
CA ILE A 100 5.91 6.15 -31.49
C ILE A 100 6.77 6.28 -32.76
N SER A 101 7.62 5.29 -33.06
CA SER A 101 8.56 5.32 -34.19
C SER A 101 7.89 5.13 -35.56
N GLU A 102 6.70 4.53 -35.59
CA GLU A 102 5.93 4.36 -36.83
C GLU A 102 5.41 5.72 -37.35
N PRO A 103 5.50 6.01 -38.66
CA PRO A 103 5.16 7.33 -39.22
C PRO A 103 3.67 7.68 -39.13
N GLU A 104 2.78 6.68 -38.99
CA GLU A 104 1.36 6.85 -38.68
C GLU A 104 0.97 5.87 -37.55
N PRO A 105 1.17 6.24 -36.27
CA PRO A 105 0.90 5.34 -35.15
C PRO A 105 -0.60 5.02 -35.05
N THR A 106 -0.94 3.76 -34.84
CA THR A 106 -2.32 3.33 -34.62
C THR A 106 -2.78 3.76 -33.23
N THR A 107 -4.10 3.85 -33.00
CA THR A 107 -4.65 4.10 -31.65
C THR A 107 -4.17 3.07 -30.61
N ALA A 108 -3.89 1.84 -31.05
CA ALA A 108 -3.27 0.81 -30.22
C ALA A 108 -1.84 1.18 -29.78
N ASP A 109 -1.05 1.80 -30.65
CA ASP A 109 0.34 2.18 -30.36
C ASP A 109 0.40 3.40 -29.43
N TYR A 110 -0.53 4.34 -29.58
CA TYR A 110 -0.71 5.42 -28.60
C TYR A 110 -1.08 4.90 -27.21
N ASN A 111 -2.01 3.93 -27.15
CA ASN A 111 -2.38 3.29 -25.88
C ASN A 111 -1.19 2.54 -25.27
N LEU A 112 -0.40 1.84 -26.09
CA LEU A 112 0.81 1.17 -25.66
C LEU A 112 1.84 2.16 -25.09
N ALA A 113 2.13 3.25 -25.81
CA ALA A 113 3.03 4.30 -25.36
C ALA A 113 2.55 4.98 -24.06
N ALA A 114 1.23 5.18 -23.91
CA ALA A 114 0.64 5.71 -22.68
C ALA A 114 0.79 4.73 -21.51
N THR A 115 0.56 3.43 -21.74
CA THR A 115 0.78 2.40 -20.70
C THR A 115 2.24 2.28 -20.30
N ALA A 116 3.16 2.33 -21.26
CA ALA A 116 4.60 2.35 -21.02
C ALA A 116 5.01 3.58 -20.19
N SER A 117 4.50 4.76 -20.54
CA SER A 117 4.75 6.00 -19.77
C SER A 117 4.23 5.91 -18.35
N ALA A 118 3.02 5.36 -18.14
CA ALA A 118 2.46 5.15 -16.81
C ALA A 118 3.26 4.13 -15.99
N LYS A 119 3.90 3.14 -16.63
CA LYS A 119 4.77 2.17 -15.95
C LYS A 119 6.11 2.78 -15.57
N ILE A 120 6.74 3.53 -16.47
CA ILE A 120 7.98 4.30 -16.20
C ILE A 120 7.79 5.19 -14.97
N MET A 121 6.71 5.98 -14.93
CA MET A 121 6.44 6.88 -13.81
C MET A 121 6.28 6.14 -12.48
N ARG A 122 5.61 4.97 -12.47
CA ARG A 122 5.45 4.16 -11.27
C ARG A 122 6.79 3.59 -10.78
N THR A 123 7.61 3.07 -11.70
CA THR A 123 8.92 2.51 -11.36
C THR A 123 9.88 3.60 -10.87
N GLU A 124 9.86 4.79 -11.46
CA GLU A 124 10.64 5.95 -10.99
C GLU A 124 10.21 6.38 -9.58
N ALA A 125 8.90 6.44 -9.31
CA ALA A 125 8.39 6.72 -7.97
C ALA A 125 8.85 5.68 -6.94
N GLN A 126 8.89 4.40 -7.33
CA GLN A 126 9.39 3.33 -6.45
C GLN A 126 10.88 3.49 -6.13
N ILE A 127 11.71 3.86 -7.12
CA ILE A 127 13.14 4.14 -6.91
C ILE A 127 13.31 5.32 -5.93
N ILE A 128 12.55 6.39 -6.11
CA ILE A 128 12.62 7.57 -5.22
C ILE A 128 12.29 7.17 -3.77
N LEU A 129 11.23 6.38 -3.57
CA LEU A 129 10.85 5.91 -2.24
C LEU A 129 11.91 5.00 -1.63
N HIS A 130 12.48 4.09 -2.43
CA HIS A 130 13.55 3.21 -1.98
C HIS A 130 14.79 4.00 -1.54
N ASN A 131 15.23 4.96 -2.37
CA ASN A 131 16.41 5.78 -2.06
C ASN A 131 16.20 6.64 -0.81
N ARG A 132 14.98 7.12 -0.59
CA ARG A 132 14.62 7.84 0.63
C ARG A 132 14.65 6.92 1.86
N ALA A 133 14.07 5.72 1.76
CA ALA A 133 14.10 4.77 2.86
C ALA A 133 15.55 4.39 3.21
N GLN A 134 16.39 4.16 2.19
CA GLN A 134 17.79 3.83 2.37
C GLN A 134 18.56 4.98 3.06
N SER A 135 18.34 6.23 2.64
CA SER A 135 19.00 7.37 3.27
C SER A 135 18.55 7.58 4.72
N GLU A 136 17.27 7.34 5.04
CA GLU A 136 16.78 7.38 6.42
C GLU A 136 17.45 6.29 7.27
N ILE A 137 17.62 5.07 6.73
CA ILE A 137 18.37 3.99 7.38
C ILE A 137 19.82 4.39 7.62
N ASP A 138 20.51 4.90 6.59
CA ASP A 138 21.92 5.28 6.68
C ASP A 138 22.15 6.42 7.69
N ILE A 139 21.20 7.36 7.79
CA ILE A 139 21.25 8.42 8.80
C ILE A 139 21.05 7.84 10.21
N THR A 140 20.12 6.90 10.38
CA THR A 140 19.89 6.27 11.68
C THR A 140 21.08 5.40 12.11
N SER A 141 21.65 4.62 11.21
CA SER A 141 22.84 3.80 11.50
C SER A 141 24.04 4.66 11.81
N ALA A 142 24.31 5.71 11.03
CA ALA A 142 25.41 6.65 11.33
C ALA A 142 25.22 7.36 12.67
N ARG A 143 23.98 7.67 13.06
CA ARG A 143 23.66 8.24 14.38
C ARG A 143 23.88 7.23 15.49
N GLU A 144 23.47 5.99 15.31
CA GLU A 144 23.72 4.90 16.27
C GLU A 144 25.22 4.60 16.41
N GLU A 145 25.98 4.60 15.33
CA GLU A 145 27.45 4.46 15.35
C GLU A 145 28.11 5.64 16.08
N ALA A 146 27.67 6.87 15.82
CA ALA A 146 28.17 8.05 16.52
C ALA A 146 27.80 8.03 18.02
N ASP A 147 26.61 7.57 18.36
CA ASP A 147 26.16 7.48 19.75
C ASP A 147 26.86 6.33 20.48
N THR A 148 27.11 5.19 19.83
CA THR A 148 27.90 4.08 20.40
C THR A 148 29.38 4.46 20.57
N ALA A 149 29.97 5.18 19.62
CA ALA A 149 31.33 5.72 19.75
C ALA A 149 31.46 6.76 20.90
N LYS A 150 30.44 7.59 21.10
CA LYS A 150 30.35 8.50 22.26
C LYS A 150 30.15 7.76 23.58
N MET A 151 29.45 6.62 23.58
CA MET A 151 29.29 5.79 24.77
C MET A 151 30.55 4.98 25.08
N ALA A 152 31.31 4.53 24.07
CA ALA A 152 32.57 3.81 24.25
C ALA A 152 33.71 4.70 24.77
N SER A 153 33.63 6.01 24.53
CA SER A 153 34.60 7.01 25.01
C SER A 153 34.23 7.64 26.35
N LYS A 154 33.02 7.39 26.87
CA LYS A 154 32.69 7.66 28.28
C LYS A 154 33.17 6.49 29.12
N GLU A 155 33.92 6.77 30.18
CA GLU A 155 34.15 5.80 31.26
C GLU A 155 32.82 5.12 31.61
N LEU A 156 32.84 3.79 31.77
CA LEU A 156 31.61 3.05 32.09
C LEU A 156 30.99 3.72 33.33
N PRO A 157 29.70 4.14 33.25
CA PRO A 157 29.06 4.79 34.38
C PRO A 157 29.11 3.86 35.58
N SER A 158 29.45 4.43 36.73
CA SER A 158 29.38 3.70 38.01
C SER A 158 27.98 3.11 38.17
N ASP A 159 27.84 1.97 38.87
CA ASP A 159 26.54 1.28 39.03
C ASP A 159 25.43 2.23 39.48
N LEU A 160 25.75 3.22 40.33
CA LEU A 160 24.84 4.27 40.77
C LEU A 160 24.39 5.19 39.62
N GLU A 161 25.31 5.64 38.78
CA GLU A 161 25.01 6.51 37.63
C GLU A 161 24.16 5.76 36.59
N ARG A 162 24.40 4.45 36.43
CA ARG A 162 23.61 3.59 35.56
C ARG A 162 22.17 3.47 36.06
N GLU A 163 21.96 3.30 37.36
CA GLU A 163 20.61 3.27 37.95
C GLU A 163 19.88 4.62 37.76
N ILE A 164 20.58 5.73 37.96
CA ILE A 164 20.03 7.08 37.73
C ILE A 164 19.61 7.24 36.25
N LEU A 165 20.44 6.82 35.30
CA LEU A 165 20.08 6.90 33.88
C LEU A 165 18.89 6.01 33.50
N ILE A 166 18.83 4.79 34.04
CA ILE A 166 17.71 3.87 33.80
C ILE A 166 16.41 4.44 34.36
N THR A 167 16.45 4.98 35.58
CA THR A 167 15.28 5.60 36.21
C THR A 167 14.83 6.84 35.44
N GLN A 168 15.75 7.71 35.03
CA GLN A 168 15.45 8.88 34.21
C GLN A 168 14.77 8.49 32.89
N ARG A 169 15.31 7.50 32.17
CA ARG A 169 14.71 6.99 30.93
C ARG A 169 13.29 6.43 31.15
N ARG A 170 13.05 5.76 32.29
CA ARG A 170 11.71 5.27 32.65
C ARG A 170 10.73 6.42 32.90
N TYR A 171 11.17 7.47 33.57
CA TYR A 171 10.35 8.68 33.78
C TYR A 171 10.04 9.39 32.47
N GLU A 172 11.02 9.58 31.59
CA GLU A 172 10.80 10.19 30.27
C GLU A 172 9.77 9.41 29.45
N LYS A 173 9.86 8.08 29.45
CA LYS A 173 8.88 7.21 28.79
C LYS A 173 7.48 7.31 29.42
N ALA A 174 7.40 7.40 30.73
CA ALA A 174 6.13 7.56 31.43
C ALA A 174 5.48 8.92 31.12
N ILE A 175 6.28 10.00 31.14
CA ILE A 175 5.82 11.36 30.83
C ILE A 175 5.31 11.45 29.39
N SER A 176 6.05 10.91 28.42
CA SER A 176 5.63 10.93 27.01
C SER A 176 4.37 10.10 26.75
N SER A 177 4.25 8.94 27.40
CA SER A 177 3.05 8.10 27.31
C SER A 177 1.84 8.81 27.92
N TYR A 178 2.02 9.45 29.08
CA TYR A 178 0.96 10.19 29.75
C TYR A 178 0.54 11.43 28.96
N SER A 179 1.50 12.22 28.45
CA SER A 179 1.18 13.41 27.65
C SER A 179 0.41 13.03 26.37
N PHE A 180 0.78 11.92 25.74
CA PHE A 180 0.03 11.36 24.63
C PHE A 180 -1.39 10.95 25.03
N GLN A 181 -1.57 10.24 26.14
CA GLN A 181 -2.90 9.87 26.64
C GLN A 181 -3.78 11.09 26.93
N VAL A 182 -3.22 12.14 27.53
CA VAL A 182 -3.93 13.41 27.78
C VAL A 182 -4.35 14.06 26.46
N LEU A 183 -3.46 14.10 25.46
CA LEU A 183 -3.77 14.63 24.13
C LEU A 183 -4.89 13.84 23.46
N MET A 184 -4.84 12.51 23.50
CA MET A 184 -5.88 11.65 22.92
C MET A 184 -7.22 11.86 23.62
N LYS A 185 -7.23 11.98 24.95
CA LYS A 185 -8.44 12.30 25.72
C LYS A 185 -9.03 13.67 25.34
N GLN A 186 -8.19 14.70 25.14
CA GLN A 186 -8.65 16.00 24.66
C GLN A 186 -9.28 15.94 23.26
N LYS A 187 -8.85 14.99 22.43
CA LYS A 187 -9.41 14.74 21.09
C LYS A 187 -10.65 13.84 21.11
N GLY A 188 -11.16 13.48 22.28
CA GLY A 188 -12.39 12.69 22.43
C GLY A 188 -12.18 11.18 22.32
N PHE A 189 -10.93 10.68 22.36
CA PHE A 189 -10.68 9.25 22.44
C PHE A 189 -10.88 8.76 23.88
N GLU A 190 -11.66 7.68 24.03
CA GLU A 190 -11.81 6.97 25.29
C GLU A 190 -10.71 5.91 25.42
N ILE A 191 -10.02 5.93 26.56
CA ILE A 191 -8.99 4.92 26.86
C ILE A 191 -9.72 3.69 27.39
N ASP A 192 -9.76 2.65 26.59
CA ASP A 192 -10.31 1.36 26.98
C ASP A 192 -9.49 0.82 28.16
N ARG A 193 -10.15 0.55 29.29
CA ARG A 193 -9.44 0.06 30.48
C ARG A 193 -9.06 -1.40 30.25
N PRO A 194 -7.84 -1.84 30.62
CA PRO A 194 -7.49 -3.25 30.50
C PRO A 194 -8.44 -4.09 31.37
N SER A 195 -9.17 -5.00 30.73
CA SER A 195 -9.98 -6.00 31.42
C SER A 195 -9.10 -7.17 31.83
N PHE A 196 -8.91 -7.37 33.14
CA PHE A 196 -8.22 -8.54 33.65
C PHE A 196 -9.25 -9.63 33.95
N TYR A 197 -9.21 -10.72 33.19
CA TYR A 197 -9.94 -11.94 33.56
C TYR A 197 -9.12 -12.68 34.61
N LYS A 198 -9.71 -12.93 35.78
CA LYS A 198 -9.13 -13.88 36.74
C LYS A 198 -9.30 -15.28 36.16
N ILE A 199 -8.20 -15.88 35.73
CA ILE A 199 -8.15 -17.32 35.47
C ILE A 199 -8.06 -17.97 36.85
N ALA A 200 -9.11 -18.72 37.22
CA ALA A 200 -9.21 -19.49 38.46
C ALA A 200 -8.56 -20.87 38.29
#